data_AF-A0A2P6QEY0-F1
#
_entry.id   AF-A0A2P6QEY0-F1
#
_cell.length_a   1.000
_cell.length_b   1.000
_cell.length_c   1.000
_cell.angle_alpha   90.00
_cell.angle_beta   90.00
_cell.angle_gamma   90.00
#
_symmetry.space_group_name_H-M   'P 1'
#
loop_
_entity.id
_entity.type
_entity.pdbx_description
1 polymer ?
#
loop_
_entity_poly.entity_id
_entity_poly.type
_entity_poly.pdbx_seq_one_letter_code
_entity_poly.pdbx_strand_id
1 'polypeptide(L)'
;MWRIEYGKGANDPHLFSTNNLHGRQTWKFDPNAGTPEERAEVEAARENYYQNRFKIQPSSDLLWRFQMLRERNFKQEIPPVRIGEGDDITVYQATAAYRRAATFWNALQSPHGHWPAENSGINFFCSPLVMTLYSMGYLNVVFSAEHKKEILRYSYNHQNEDGGWGLHIAGPSMMFTTCLNYCMMRILGEGTEGGRDNNCARARKWILDRGGAQYSASWGKTWMAV
;
A
#
# COMPACT_ATOMS: atom_id res chain seq x y z
N MET A 1 -10.05 -11.62 -4.80
CA MET A 1 -9.77 -10.77 -3.63
C MET A 1 -8.38 -11.09 -3.09
N TRP A 2 -7.66 -10.10 -2.56
CA TRP A 2 -6.38 -10.33 -1.88
C TRP A 2 -6.61 -10.91 -0.49
N ARG A 3 -5.83 -11.94 -0.12
CA ARG A 3 -5.88 -12.57 1.20
C ARG A 3 -4.51 -12.58 1.84
N ILE A 4 -4.47 -12.42 3.15
CA ILE A 4 -3.25 -12.62 3.91
C ILE A 4 -2.99 -14.12 4.10
N GLU A 5 -1.80 -14.57 3.75
CA GLU A 5 -1.31 -15.91 4.08
C GLU A 5 -0.17 -15.77 5.09
N TYR A 6 -0.24 -16.56 6.16
CA TYR A 6 0.80 -16.61 7.18
C TYR A 6 1.81 -17.73 6.86
N GLY A 7 3.07 -17.51 7.23
CA GLY A 7 4.14 -18.49 7.02
C GLY A 7 3.82 -19.83 7.67
N LYS A 8 3.64 -20.86 6.85
CA LYS A 8 3.61 -22.26 7.30
C LYS A 8 5.01 -22.79 6.98
N GLY A 9 5.66 -23.45 7.94
CA GLY A 9 7.06 -23.89 7.85
C GLY A 9 7.53 -24.33 6.46
N ALA A 10 8.80 -24.06 6.13
CA ALA A 10 9.32 -24.33 4.80
C ALA A 10 9.64 -25.82 4.60
N ASN A 11 9.03 -26.42 3.57
CA ASN A 11 9.54 -27.62 2.90
C ASN A 11 10.28 -27.26 1.59
N ASP A 12 10.63 -25.99 1.41
CA ASP A 12 11.30 -25.46 0.22
C ASP A 12 12.81 -25.29 0.53
N PRO A 13 13.72 -25.92 -0.25
CA PRO A 13 15.16 -25.82 -0.03
C PRO A 13 15.73 -24.40 -0.20
N HIS A 14 14.98 -23.48 -0.81
CA HIS A 14 15.38 -22.09 -0.99
C HIS A 14 14.92 -21.17 0.15
N LEU A 15 14.15 -21.68 1.12
CA LEU A 15 13.66 -20.91 2.26
C LEU A 15 14.37 -21.34 3.54
N PHE A 16 15.08 -20.39 4.18
CA PHE A 16 15.71 -20.59 5.49
C PHE A 16 15.00 -19.79 6.58
N SER A 17 14.84 -20.38 7.76
CA SER A 17 14.24 -19.71 8.92
C SER A 17 14.71 -20.33 10.24
N THR A 18 15.00 -19.49 11.23
CA THR A 18 15.33 -19.94 12.60
C THR A 18 14.10 -20.22 13.47
N ASN A 19 12.93 -19.70 13.07
CA ASN A 19 11.66 -19.83 13.79
C ASN A 19 10.52 -20.41 12.94
N ASN A 20 10.83 -21.25 11.94
CA ASN A 20 9.84 -21.91 11.08
C ASN A 20 8.87 -20.96 10.36
N LEU A 21 9.36 -19.79 9.90
CA LEU A 21 8.60 -18.72 9.25
C LEU A 21 7.50 -18.08 10.11
N HIS A 22 7.53 -18.30 11.42
CA HIS A 22 6.62 -17.63 12.34
C HIS A 22 6.81 -16.11 12.29
N GLY A 23 5.70 -15.37 12.28
CA GLY A 23 5.70 -13.92 12.06
C GLY A 23 5.79 -13.47 10.59
N ARG A 24 5.99 -14.38 9.62
CA ARG A 24 5.94 -14.04 8.19
C ARG A 24 4.50 -13.99 7.68
N GLN A 25 4.27 -13.07 6.74
CA GLN A 25 3.00 -12.92 6.06
C GLN A 25 3.22 -12.47 4.61
N THR A 26 2.33 -12.86 3.72
CA THR A 26 2.28 -12.42 2.32
C THR A 26 0.84 -12.17 1.90
N TRP A 27 0.67 -11.35 0.86
CA TRP A 27 -0.63 -11.16 0.21
C TRP A 27 -0.71 -12.06 -1.01
N LYS A 28 -1.80 -12.82 -1.13
CA LYS A 28 -2.07 -13.68 -2.28
C LYS A 28 -3.43 -13.33 -2.88
N PHE A 29 -3.46 -13.19 -4.19
CA PHE A 29 -4.72 -12.99 -4.89
C PHE A 29 -5.42 -14.32 -5.14
N ASP A 30 -6.69 -14.39 -4.77
CA ASP A 30 -7.58 -15.51 -5.08
C ASP A 30 -8.81 -14.98 -5.84
N PRO A 31 -9.03 -15.36 -7.12
CA PRO A 31 -10.16 -14.87 -7.91
C PRO A 31 -11.52 -15.31 -7.34
N ASN A 32 -11.57 -16.39 -6.56
CA ASN A 32 -12.79 -16.99 -6.00
C ASN A 32 -13.02 -16.61 -4.53
N ALA A 33 -12.03 -15.99 -3.87
CA ALA A 33 -12.16 -15.53 -2.49
C ALA A 33 -13.18 -14.40 -2.29
N GLY A 34 -14.04 -14.60 -1.30
CA GLY A 34 -14.96 -13.63 -0.75
C GLY A 34 -16.29 -13.52 -1.47
N THR A 35 -17.34 -13.17 -0.71
CA THR A 35 -18.71 -12.96 -1.23
C THR A 35 -18.78 -11.69 -2.10
N PRO A 36 -19.84 -11.53 -2.90
CA PRO A 36 -20.06 -10.28 -3.66
C PRO A 36 -20.02 -9.03 -2.77
N GLU A 37 -20.60 -9.11 -1.57
CA GLU A 37 -20.65 -8.01 -0.60
C GLU A 37 -19.26 -7.67 -0.06
N GLU A 38 -18.46 -8.68 0.29
CA GLU A 38 -17.09 -8.48 0.78
C GLU A 38 -16.19 -7.86 -0.31
N ARG A 39 -16.37 -8.28 -1.57
CA ARG A 39 -15.64 -7.68 -2.70
C ARG A 39 -16.07 -6.24 -2.94
N ALA A 40 -17.37 -5.96 -2.84
CA ALA A 40 -17.90 -4.61 -2.96
C ALA A 40 -17.37 -3.70 -1.84
N GLU A 41 -17.25 -4.20 -0.60
CA GLU A 41 -16.66 -3.46 0.53
C GLU A 41 -15.20 -3.09 0.24
N VAL A 42 -14.41 -4.01 -0.31
CA VAL A 42 -13.01 -3.75 -0.71
C VAL A 42 -12.93 -2.67 -1.79
N GLU A 43 -13.76 -2.73 -2.83
CA GLU A 43 -13.77 -1.71 -3.88
C GLU A 43 -14.26 -0.35 -3.35
N ALA A 44 -15.26 -0.34 -2.47
CA ALA A 44 -15.72 0.88 -1.81
C ALA A 44 -14.62 1.52 -0.95
N ALA A 45 -13.83 0.73 -0.22
CA ALA A 45 -12.69 1.22 0.54
C ALA A 45 -11.58 1.79 -0.37
N ARG A 46 -11.31 1.15 -1.52
CA ARG A 46 -10.35 1.64 -2.52
C ARG A 46 -10.80 2.98 -3.12
N GLU A 47 -12.08 3.10 -3.44
CA GLU A 47 -12.66 4.33 -3.95
C GLU A 47 -12.60 5.45 -2.91
N ASN A 48 -13.05 5.15 -1.69
CA ASN A 48 -13.03 6.10 -0.59
C ASN A 48 -11.61 6.62 -0.34
N TYR A 49 -10.62 5.74 -0.31
CA TYR A 49 -9.23 6.13 -0.17
C TYR A 49 -8.77 7.01 -1.33
N TYR A 50 -9.06 6.64 -2.58
CA TYR A 50 -8.69 7.48 -3.74
C TYR A 50 -9.29 8.89 -3.64
N GLN A 51 -10.56 9.03 -3.26
CA GLN A 51 -11.22 10.33 -3.11
C GLN A 51 -10.65 11.17 -1.95
N ASN A 52 -10.05 10.54 -0.94
CA ASN A 52 -9.53 11.22 0.25
C ASN A 52 -7.99 11.21 0.35
N ARG A 53 -7.28 10.72 -0.67
CA ARG A 53 -5.83 10.50 -0.66
C ARG A 53 -4.98 11.73 -0.32
N PHE A 54 -5.48 12.93 -0.63
CA PHE A 54 -4.81 14.18 -0.31
C PHE A 54 -5.04 14.67 1.13
N LYS A 55 -6.06 14.14 1.81
CA LYS A 55 -6.38 14.45 3.21
C LYS A 55 -5.73 13.45 4.17
N ILE A 56 -5.65 12.18 3.76
CA ILE A 56 -5.09 11.08 4.55
C ILE A 56 -4.21 10.26 3.61
N GLN A 57 -2.88 10.37 3.78
CA GLN A 57 -1.93 9.68 2.90
C GLN A 57 -1.81 8.17 3.22
N PRO A 58 -1.70 7.71 4.48
CA PRO A 58 -1.58 6.27 4.76
C PRO A 58 -2.89 5.49 4.58
N SER A 59 -2.81 4.24 4.15
CA SER A 59 -3.99 3.41 3.80
C SER A 59 -4.81 2.92 5.00
N SER A 60 -4.29 3.09 6.22
CA SER A 60 -4.87 2.59 7.47
C SER A 60 -5.06 1.07 7.52
N ASP A 61 -4.35 0.30 6.70
CA ASP A 61 -4.40 -1.18 6.64
C ASP A 61 -5.82 -1.76 6.49
N LEU A 62 -6.76 -1.02 5.87
CA LEU A 62 -8.19 -1.37 5.90
C LEU A 62 -8.48 -2.78 5.38
N LEU A 63 -7.85 -3.19 4.28
CA LEU A 63 -8.10 -4.50 3.68
C LEU A 63 -7.69 -5.66 4.60
N TRP A 64 -6.64 -5.47 5.38
CA TRP A 64 -6.21 -6.43 6.39
C TRP A 64 -7.17 -6.43 7.59
N ARG A 65 -7.56 -5.24 8.07
CA ARG A 65 -8.51 -5.11 9.19
C ARG A 65 -9.84 -5.78 8.86
N PHE A 66 -10.38 -5.59 7.65
CA PHE A 66 -11.61 -6.26 7.22
C PHE A 66 -11.50 -7.78 7.35
N GLN A 67 -10.40 -8.37 6.91
CA GLN A 67 -10.19 -9.82 7.00
C GLN A 67 -10.08 -10.30 8.44
N MET A 68 -9.20 -9.70 9.23
CA MET A 68 -8.96 -10.14 10.61
C MET A 68 -10.21 -10.01 11.48
N LEU A 69 -10.91 -8.87 11.40
CA LEU A 69 -12.10 -8.63 12.21
C LEU A 69 -13.23 -9.58 11.81
N ARG A 70 -13.37 -9.88 10.52
CA ARG A 70 -14.40 -10.80 10.02
C ARG A 70 -14.10 -12.25 10.42
N GLU A 71 -12.86 -12.71 10.27
CA GLU A 71 -12.46 -14.05 10.71
C GLU A 71 -12.69 -14.27 12.22
N ARG A 72 -12.65 -13.20 13.01
CA ARG A 72 -12.91 -13.22 14.46
C ARG A 72 -14.38 -12.97 14.83
N ASN A 73 -15.27 -12.76 13.85
CA ASN A 73 -16.65 -12.28 14.07
C ASN A 73 -16.69 -11.08 15.03
N PHE A 74 -15.69 -10.19 14.94
CA PHE A 74 -15.48 -9.14 15.91
C PHE A 74 -16.58 -8.08 15.84
N LYS A 75 -17.11 -7.71 17.00
CA LYS A 75 -18.01 -6.56 17.17
C LYS A 75 -17.45 -5.69 18.28
N GLN A 76 -17.28 -4.41 18.00
CA GLN A 76 -16.85 -3.45 19.02
C GLN A 76 -18.05 -3.06 19.88
N GLU A 77 -18.21 -3.70 21.03
CA GLU A 77 -19.29 -3.45 21.97
C GLU A 77 -19.03 -2.25 22.89
N ILE A 78 -17.76 -1.84 23.05
CA ILE A 78 -17.40 -0.70 23.89
C ILE A 78 -17.60 0.59 23.08
N PRO A 79 -18.49 1.51 23.53
CA PRO A 79 -18.78 2.74 22.79
C PRO A 79 -17.56 3.66 22.71
N PRO A 80 -17.43 4.47 21.64
CA PRO A 80 -16.35 5.44 21.54
C PRO A 80 -16.48 6.50 22.64
N VAL A 81 -15.37 6.77 23.34
CA VAL A 81 -15.29 7.88 24.29
C VAL A 81 -15.09 9.17 23.50
N ARG A 82 -15.92 10.17 23.77
CA ARG A 82 -15.82 11.53 23.21
C ARG A 82 -15.60 12.50 24.37
N ILE A 83 -14.61 13.37 24.25
CA ILE A 83 -14.24 14.36 25.25
C ILE A 83 -14.20 15.70 24.52
N GLY A 84 -14.86 16.71 25.08
CA GLY A 84 -14.85 18.05 24.50
C GLY A 84 -13.48 18.70 24.63
N GLU A 85 -13.23 19.72 23.81
CA GLU A 85 -12.03 20.53 23.95
C GLU A 85 -12.08 21.30 25.28
N GLY A 86 -11.08 21.11 26.15
CA GLY A 86 -11.00 21.75 27.47
C GLY A 86 -11.67 20.99 28.62
N ASP A 87 -12.33 19.85 28.36
CA ASP A 87 -12.91 19.01 29.41
C ASP A 87 -11.84 18.19 30.16
N ASP A 88 -12.02 18.01 31.46
CA ASP A 88 -11.18 17.13 32.27
C ASP A 88 -11.38 15.65 31.91
N ILE A 89 -10.28 14.90 31.76
CA ILE A 89 -10.30 13.47 31.48
C ILE A 89 -10.42 12.69 32.79
N THR A 90 -11.57 12.05 32.99
CA THR A 90 -11.78 11.16 34.14
C THR A 90 -11.06 9.82 33.97
N VAL A 91 -10.70 9.18 35.09
CA VAL A 91 -10.16 7.81 35.10
C VAL A 91 -11.11 6.82 34.43
N TYR A 92 -12.42 7.01 34.56
CA TYR A 92 -13.43 6.19 33.91
C TYR A 92 -13.36 6.30 32.39
N GLN A 93 -13.31 7.53 31.85
CA GLN A 93 -13.18 7.77 30.41
C GLN A 93 -11.88 7.21 29.85
N ALA A 94 -10.75 7.43 30.54
CA ALA A 94 -9.46 6.86 30.15
C ALA A 94 -9.50 5.32 30.14
N THR A 95 -10.09 4.71 31.16
CA THR A 95 -10.23 3.25 31.27
C THR A 95 -11.12 2.68 30.18
N ALA A 96 -12.25 3.33 29.87
CA ALA A 96 -13.15 2.93 28.79
C ALA A 96 -12.46 3.01 27.42
N ALA A 97 -11.74 4.10 27.16
CA ALA A 97 -10.97 4.28 25.92
C ALA A 97 -9.87 3.22 25.77
N TYR A 98 -9.12 2.95 26.84
CA TYR A 98 -8.10 1.90 26.87
C TYR A 98 -8.68 0.52 26.60
N ARG A 99 -9.75 0.13 27.32
CA ARG A 99 -10.40 -1.17 27.11
C ARG A 99 -10.90 -1.32 25.69
N ARG A 100 -11.53 -0.27 25.13
CA ARG A 100 -11.97 -0.26 23.74
C ARG A 100 -10.84 -0.51 22.76
N ALA A 101 -9.71 0.18 22.94
CA ALA A 101 -8.53 0.05 22.10
C ALA A 101 -7.88 -1.34 22.25
N ALA A 102 -7.68 -1.81 23.48
CA ALA A 102 -7.11 -3.12 23.77
C ALA A 102 -7.94 -4.26 23.18
N THR A 103 -9.28 -4.20 23.33
CA THR A 103 -10.21 -5.17 22.73
C THR A 103 -10.11 -5.18 21.21
N PHE A 104 -10.00 -4.00 20.58
CA PHE A 104 -9.84 -3.89 19.13
C PHE A 104 -8.49 -4.45 18.64
N TRP A 105 -7.39 -4.04 19.28
CA TRP A 105 -6.06 -4.50 18.89
C TRP A 105 -5.88 -6.00 19.14
N ASN A 106 -6.44 -6.55 20.21
CA ASN A 106 -6.44 -8.00 20.44
C ASN A 106 -7.12 -8.75 19.29
N ALA A 107 -8.27 -8.26 18.79
CA ALA A 107 -8.95 -8.87 17.65
C ALA A 107 -8.14 -8.82 16.35
N LEU A 108 -7.23 -7.86 16.21
CA LEU A 108 -6.33 -7.75 15.08
C LEU A 108 -5.04 -8.58 15.20
N GLN A 109 -4.78 -9.23 16.34
CA GLN A 109 -3.56 -10.04 16.49
C GLN A 109 -3.58 -11.24 15.52
N SER A 110 -2.49 -11.43 14.79
CA SER A 110 -2.35 -12.55 13.86
C SER A 110 -2.34 -13.89 14.62
N PRO A 111 -2.58 -15.02 13.92
CA PRO A 111 -2.37 -16.35 14.50
C PRO A 111 -0.94 -16.60 14.99
N HIS A 112 0.04 -15.84 14.50
CA HIS A 112 1.44 -15.88 14.95
C HIS A 112 1.74 -14.90 16.09
N GLY A 113 0.73 -14.24 16.67
CA GLY A 113 0.90 -13.33 17.80
C GLY A 113 1.43 -11.94 17.45
N HIS A 114 1.81 -11.67 16.20
CA HIS A 114 2.23 -10.34 15.74
C HIS A 114 1.06 -9.51 15.20
N TRP A 115 1.28 -8.21 15.03
CA TRP A 115 0.35 -7.33 14.32
C TRP A 115 0.89 -7.00 12.93
N PRO A 116 0.25 -7.53 11.87
CA PRO A 116 0.47 -7.07 10.51
C PRO A 116 0.30 -5.56 10.44
N ALA A 117 1.25 -4.87 9.82
CA ALA A 117 1.20 -3.43 9.61
C ALA A 117 1.83 -3.07 8.27
N GLU A 118 1.26 -2.07 7.61
CA GLU A 118 1.85 -1.42 6.47
C GLU A 118 3.19 -0.77 6.89
N ASN A 119 4.27 -1.17 6.22
CA ASN A 119 5.55 -0.50 6.27
C ASN A 119 5.86 0.08 4.88
N SER A 120 5.03 1.04 4.47
CA SER A 120 5.14 1.74 3.19
C SER A 120 5.56 3.19 3.40
N GLY A 121 5.32 4.02 2.39
CA GLY A 121 5.52 5.46 2.48
C GLY A 121 6.62 5.95 1.57
N ILE A 122 7.59 5.12 1.18
CA ILE A 122 8.65 5.49 0.25
C ILE A 122 8.21 5.22 -1.20
N ASN A 123 8.36 6.22 -2.09
CA ASN A 123 7.87 6.17 -3.47
C ASN A 123 8.92 5.71 -4.50
N PHE A 124 9.99 5.04 -4.07
CA PHE A 124 11.07 4.58 -4.97
C PHE A 124 11.53 3.14 -4.75
N PHE A 125 10.81 2.30 -3.99
CA PHE A 125 11.17 0.87 -3.87
C PHE A 125 10.58 0.00 -4.98
N CYS A 126 9.31 0.24 -5.34
CA CYS A 126 8.63 -0.60 -6.33
C CYS A 126 9.17 -0.39 -7.76
N SER A 127 9.56 0.84 -8.09
CA SER A 127 10.09 1.18 -9.41
C SER A 127 11.38 0.43 -9.77
N PRO A 128 12.45 0.44 -8.94
CA PRO A 128 13.59 -0.47 -9.08
C PRO A 128 13.22 -1.93 -9.27
N LEU A 129 12.33 -2.47 -8.42
CA LEU A 129 11.94 -3.88 -8.50
C LEU A 129 11.28 -4.20 -9.85
N VAL A 130 10.38 -3.35 -10.32
CA VAL A 130 9.74 -3.49 -11.64
C VAL A 130 10.77 -3.40 -12.76
N MET A 131 11.69 -2.43 -12.70
CA MET A 131 12.76 -2.26 -13.71
C MET A 131 13.68 -3.48 -13.76
N THR A 132 14.16 -3.96 -12.61
CA THR A 132 14.99 -5.17 -12.53
C THR A 132 14.28 -6.38 -13.12
N LEU A 133 13.04 -6.64 -12.70
CA LEU A 133 12.28 -7.79 -13.21
C LEU A 133 11.98 -7.68 -14.70
N TYR A 134 11.78 -6.45 -15.20
CA TYR A 134 11.61 -6.20 -16.64
C TYR A 134 12.89 -6.51 -17.41
N SER A 135 14.03 -5.94 -17.01
CA SER A 135 15.32 -6.16 -17.70
C SER A 135 15.78 -7.62 -17.66
N MET A 136 15.42 -8.37 -16.61
CA MET A 136 15.71 -9.80 -16.52
C MET A 136 14.70 -10.68 -17.27
N GLY A 137 13.57 -10.15 -17.76
CA GLY A 137 12.51 -10.94 -18.40
C GLY A 137 11.59 -11.70 -17.45
N TYR A 138 11.66 -11.43 -16.14
CA TYR A 138 10.87 -12.12 -15.10
C TYR A 138 9.63 -11.34 -14.65
N LEU A 139 9.34 -10.18 -15.23
CA LEU A 139 8.21 -9.33 -14.83
C LEU A 139 6.89 -10.10 -14.78
N ASN A 140 6.58 -10.89 -15.80
CA ASN A 140 5.35 -11.68 -15.89
C ASN A 140 5.39 -13.00 -15.10
N VAL A 141 6.59 -13.44 -14.71
CA VAL A 141 6.79 -14.62 -13.86
C VAL A 141 6.48 -14.27 -12.40
N VAL A 142 6.94 -13.10 -11.96
CA VAL A 142 6.79 -12.64 -10.57
C VAL A 142 5.47 -11.89 -10.36
N PHE A 143 5.09 -11.00 -11.28
CA PHE A 143 3.87 -10.19 -11.15
C PHE A 143 2.75 -10.68 -12.07
N SER A 144 1.73 -11.26 -11.44
CA SER A 144 0.43 -11.47 -12.09
C SER A 144 -0.22 -10.14 -12.48
N ALA A 145 -1.26 -10.19 -13.33
CA ALA A 145 -2.03 -9.01 -13.71
C ALA A 145 -2.58 -8.24 -12.50
N GLU A 146 -2.97 -8.94 -11.43
CA GLU A 146 -3.48 -8.34 -10.21
C GLU A 146 -2.38 -7.61 -9.43
N HIS A 147 -1.16 -8.15 -9.35
CA HIS A 147 -0.03 -7.42 -8.76
C HIS A 147 0.21 -6.11 -9.50
N LYS A 148 0.22 -6.14 -10.84
CA LYS A 148 0.42 -4.94 -11.65
C LYS A 148 -0.67 -3.90 -11.41
N LYS A 149 -1.94 -4.32 -11.32
CA LYS A 149 -3.06 -3.43 -10.98
C LYS A 149 -2.86 -2.76 -9.61
N GLU A 150 -2.40 -3.48 -8.59
CA GLU A 150 -2.14 -2.90 -7.27
C GLU A 150 -0.93 -1.95 -7.27
N ILE A 151 0.15 -2.29 -7.98
CA ILE A 151 1.33 -1.42 -8.10
C ILE A 151 0.93 -0.10 -8.78
N LEU A 152 0.20 -0.19 -9.88
CA LEU A 152 -0.34 0.98 -10.59
C LEU A 152 -1.29 1.79 -9.70
N ARG A 153 -2.21 1.12 -8.99
CA ARG A 153 -3.11 1.78 -8.03
C ARG A 153 -2.35 2.53 -6.96
N TYR A 154 -1.30 1.94 -6.40
CA TYR A 154 -0.44 2.61 -5.42
C TYR A 154 0.19 3.87 -6.03
N SER A 155 0.73 3.82 -7.24
CA SER A 155 1.25 5.04 -7.90
C SER A 155 0.17 6.10 -8.13
N TYR A 156 -1.04 5.71 -8.54
CA TYR A 156 -2.14 6.66 -8.77
C TYR A 156 -2.59 7.34 -7.49
N ASN A 157 -2.62 6.59 -6.40
CA ASN A 157 -3.02 7.10 -5.09
C ASN A 157 -2.03 8.13 -4.54
N HIS A 158 -0.75 8.03 -4.91
CA HIS A 158 0.32 8.84 -4.34
C HIS A 158 0.92 9.86 -5.32
N GLN A 159 0.31 10.06 -6.49
CA GLN A 159 0.65 11.18 -7.35
C GLN A 159 0.11 12.47 -6.74
N ASN A 160 0.98 13.45 -6.56
CA ASN A 160 0.61 14.77 -6.09
C ASN A 160 -0.28 15.49 -7.12
N GLU A 161 -1.00 16.52 -6.68
CA GLU A 161 -1.89 17.32 -7.54
C GLU A 161 -1.15 17.95 -8.72
N ASP A 162 0.12 18.31 -8.54
CA ASP A 162 0.97 18.87 -9.61
C ASP A 162 1.38 17.85 -10.69
N GLY A 163 1.13 16.55 -10.46
CA GLY A 163 1.48 15.47 -11.40
C GLY A 163 2.79 14.76 -11.09
N GLY A 164 3.53 15.17 -10.07
CA GLY A 164 4.75 14.49 -9.63
C GLY A 164 4.54 13.52 -8.45
N TRP A 165 5.64 12.93 -8.00
CA TRP A 165 5.72 12.15 -6.75
C TRP A 165 6.83 12.69 -5.88
N GLY A 166 6.64 12.67 -4.56
CA GLY A 166 7.70 12.98 -3.61
C GLY A 166 8.61 11.79 -3.30
N LEU A 167 9.64 12.02 -2.47
CA LEU A 167 10.51 10.96 -1.96
C LEU A 167 9.72 9.91 -1.15
N HIS A 168 8.73 10.41 -0.42
CA HIS A 168 7.73 9.64 0.31
C HIS A 168 6.32 10.17 0.00
N ILE A 169 5.28 9.43 0.43
CA ILE A 169 3.86 9.66 0.08
C ILE A 169 3.28 11.01 0.56
N ALA A 170 3.93 11.66 1.51
CA ALA A 170 3.56 12.98 2.03
C ALA A 170 4.54 14.09 1.58
N GLY A 171 5.52 13.75 0.74
CA GLY A 171 6.58 14.66 0.32
C GLY A 171 6.21 15.43 -0.94
N PRO A 172 6.77 16.63 -1.13
CA PRO A 172 6.60 17.40 -2.36
C PRO A 172 7.24 16.68 -3.55
N SER A 173 6.71 16.93 -4.75
CA SER A 173 7.17 16.29 -5.97
C SER A 173 8.64 16.56 -6.26
N MET A 174 9.38 15.52 -6.69
CA MET A 174 10.78 15.62 -7.05
C MET A 174 11.10 14.84 -8.33
N MET A 175 12.14 15.27 -9.06
CA MET A 175 12.50 14.70 -10.36
C MET A 175 12.85 13.21 -10.26
N PHE A 176 13.58 12.82 -9.22
CA PHE A 176 13.98 11.44 -8.99
C PHE A 176 12.78 10.47 -8.99
N THR A 177 11.87 10.63 -8.05
CA THR A 177 10.74 9.70 -7.90
C THR A 177 9.67 9.89 -8.97
N THR A 178 9.52 11.09 -9.53
CA THR A 178 8.58 11.31 -10.65
C THR A 178 9.04 10.58 -11.91
N CYS A 179 10.33 10.65 -12.27
CA CYS A 179 10.88 9.88 -13.39
C CYS A 179 10.72 8.37 -13.15
N LEU A 180 11.06 7.89 -11.94
CA LEU A 180 10.96 6.47 -11.64
C LEU A 180 9.51 5.94 -11.68
N ASN A 181 8.55 6.66 -11.10
CA ASN A 181 7.14 6.26 -11.15
C ASN A 181 6.58 6.33 -12.58
N TYR A 182 6.95 7.35 -13.36
CA TYR A 182 6.58 7.41 -14.78
C TYR A 182 7.11 6.19 -15.55
N CYS A 183 8.41 5.89 -15.47
CA CYS A 183 8.99 4.73 -16.15
C CYS A 183 8.36 3.41 -15.68
N MET A 184 8.11 3.25 -14.37
CA MET A 184 7.45 2.07 -13.82
C MET A 184 6.05 1.87 -14.43
N MET A 185 5.20 2.92 -14.47
CA MET A 185 3.87 2.81 -15.07
C MET A 185 3.94 2.43 -16.56
N ARG A 186 4.91 3.01 -17.30
CA ARG A 186 5.14 2.70 -18.71
C ARG A 186 5.54 1.23 -18.93
N ILE A 187 6.43 0.69 -18.09
CA ILE A 187 6.85 -0.72 -18.12
C ILE A 187 5.66 -1.65 -17.79
N LEU A 188 4.79 -1.24 -16.87
CA LEU A 188 3.61 -2.02 -16.47
C LEU A 188 2.46 -1.97 -17.49
N GLY A 189 2.61 -1.19 -18.58
CA GLY A 189 1.70 -1.20 -19.73
C GLY A 189 0.82 0.04 -19.86
N GLU A 190 0.91 1.01 -18.96
CA GLU A 190 0.15 2.26 -19.09
C GLU A 190 0.67 3.08 -20.26
N GLY A 191 -0.23 3.61 -21.09
CA GLY A 191 0.04 4.52 -22.21
C GLY A 191 0.72 5.84 -21.81
N THR A 192 1.18 6.63 -22.78
CA THR A 192 1.65 8.01 -22.51
C THR A 192 0.54 8.89 -21.95
N GLU A 193 -0.70 8.62 -22.37
CA GLU A 193 -1.93 9.21 -21.83
C GLU A 193 -2.63 8.28 -20.83
N GLY A 194 -1.93 7.26 -20.32
CA GLY A 194 -2.49 6.24 -19.44
C GLY A 194 -2.61 6.66 -17.97
N GLY A 195 -3.21 5.79 -17.18
CA GLY A 195 -3.51 5.96 -15.76
C GLY A 195 -4.96 6.36 -15.49
N ARG A 196 -5.34 6.28 -14.22
CA ARG A 196 -6.71 6.54 -13.73
C ARG A 196 -7.20 7.98 -13.96
N ASP A 197 -6.27 8.94 -14.05
CA ASP A 197 -6.53 10.36 -14.31
C ASP A 197 -5.40 10.96 -15.17
N ASN A 198 -5.11 10.31 -16.31
CA ASN A 198 -3.99 10.66 -17.18
C ASN A 198 -2.67 10.81 -16.40
N ASN A 199 -2.45 9.96 -15.39
CA ASN A 199 -1.33 10.07 -14.45
C ASN A 199 0.01 10.12 -15.22
N CYS A 200 0.16 9.33 -16.29
CA CYS A 200 1.34 9.34 -17.15
C CYS A 200 1.53 10.67 -17.87
N ALA A 201 0.48 11.29 -18.40
CA ALA A 201 0.57 12.57 -19.10
C ALA A 201 0.96 13.70 -18.15
N ARG A 202 0.32 13.75 -16.97
CA ARG A 202 0.62 14.72 -15.91
C ARG A 202 2.06 14.59 -15.41
N ALA A 203 2.53 13.35 -15.21
CA ALA A 203 3.91 13.06 -14.85
C ALA A 203 4.90 13.54 -15.92
N ARG A 204 4.65 13.18 -17.18
CA ARG A 204 5.49 13.59 -18.31
C ARG A 204 5.56 15.11 -18.42
N LYS A 205 4.42 15.79 -18.31
CA LYS A 205 4.37 17.26 -18.29
C LYS A 205 5.20 17.83 -17.14
N TRP A 206 5.00 17.32 -15.92
CA TRP A 206 5.75 17.77 -14.74
C TRP A 206 7.27 17.64 -14.92
N ILE A 207 7.72 16.52 -15.50
CA ILE A 207 9.14 16.23 -15.80
C ILE A 207 9.68 17.23 -16.83
N LEU A 208 8.98 17.39 -17.96
CA LEU A 208 9.44 18.24 -19.07
C LEU A 208 9.49 19.71 -18.68
N ASP A 209 8.48 20.21 -17.97
CA ASP A 209 8.42 21.60 -17.50
C ASP A 209 9.55 21.96 -16.51
N ARG A 210 10.21 20.95 -15.92
CA ARG A 210 11.31 21.10 -14.94
C ARG A 210 12.68 20.69 -15.47
N GLY A 211 12.85 20.74 -16.80
CA GLY A 211 14.13 20.50 -17.45
C GLY A 211 14.46 19.02 -17.71
N GLY A 212 13.53 18.10 -17.43
CA GLY A 212 13.65 16.70 -17.80
C GLY A 212 14.49 15.83 -16.86
N ALA A 213 14.56 14.55 -17.22
CA ALA A 213 15.14 13.48 -16.40
C ALA A 213 16.63 13.68 -16.03
N GLN A 214 17.35 14.52 -16.77
CA GLN A 214 18.76 14.89 -16.48
C GLN A 214 18.95 15.55 -15.10
N TYR A 215 17.89 16.14 -14.54
CA TYR A 215 17.87 16.73 -13.19
C TYR A 215 17.49 15.72 -12.09
N SER A 216 17.31 14.44 -12.43
CA SER A 216 17.13 13.40 -11.43
C SER A 216 18.36 13.27 -10.52
N ALA A 217 18.16 12.85 -9.28
CA ALA A 217 19.25 12.43 -8.39
C ALA A 217 20.04 11.24 -8.99
N SER A 218 21.27 11.02 -8.51
CA SER A 218 22.19 10.00 -9.02
C SER A 218 21.55 8.61 -9.11
N TRP A 219 20.83 8.18 -8.07
CA TRP A 219 20.15 6.89 -8.06
C TRP A 219 19.10 6.76 -9.16
N GLY A 220 18.37 7.82 -9.49
CA GLY A 220 17.42 7.79 -10.60
C GLY A 220 18.11 7.70 -11.95
N LYS A 221 19.25 8.38 -12.11
CA LYS A 221 20.08 8.25 -13.33
C LYS A 221 20.58 6.82 -13.49
N THR A 222 21.04 6.20 -12.42
CA THR A 222 21.47 4.80 -12.41
C THR A 222 20.35 3.89 -12.88
N TRP A 223 19.15 3.99 -12.30
CA TRP A 223 18.01 3.14 -12.67
C TRP A 223 17.50 3.36 -14.09
N MET A 224 17.58 4.58 -14.63
CA MET A 224 17.22 4.85 -16.03
C MET A 224 18.29 4.43 -17.04
N ALA A 225 19.52 4.18 -16.59
CA ALA A 225 20.61 3.71 -17.44
C ALA A 225 20.68 2.17 -17.55
N VAL A 226 20.13 1.46 -16.55
CA VAL A 226 19.93 0.00 -16.53
C VAL A 226 18.77 -0.38 -17.44
#